data_AF-A0A0L8HHS8-F1
#
_entry.id   AF-A0A0L8HHS8-F1
#
_cell.length_a   1.000
_cell.length_b   1.000
_cell.length_c   1.000
_cell.angle_alpha   90.00
_cell.angle_beta   90.00
_cell.angle_gamma   90.00
#
_symmetry.space_group_name_H-M   'P 1'
#
loop_
_entity.id
_entity.type
_entity.pdbx_description
1 polymer ?
#
loop_
_entity_poly.entity_id
_entity_poly.type
_entity_poly.pdbx_seq_one_letter_code
_entity_poly.pdbx_strand_id
1 'polypeptide(L)'
;PVGVEILGIRPVGGYPQRQSEIIPDGSLGRTEEADLPHGPDERAHVGPAQGPDRVRHLPHASKAATASLFNDQHYITFDGQYNKFKGECSYILTRDFVDNNFTVIVNYQSEDDWNSKIDSILFYNGDQKIEILNSYTVRYNSRPVNLPLKLSDATVLRLGPVIKVTSEKGIELEYNPLQGFLIVEISGWYFGKVAGLFGTYNNEHYDELTPSNTRPARVNSDGGDYLIAAPNEEDLAQLASLWATPGCRSTDNLAEPDVEDEPMSDCADLFKSTSSPFSNCFDWVAPQNYYQMCVTRQSTDGTICSSAQFYTRQCARQGVFLTIPDYCG
;
A
#
# COMPACT_ATOMS: atom_id res chain seq x y z
N PRO A 1 -0.99 14.63 -31.53
CA PRO A 1 -1.78 15.56 -30.68
C PRO A 1 -3.28 15.21 -30.72
N VAL A 2 -3.71 14.34 -29.80
CA VAL A 2 -5.10 14.16 -29.41
C VAL A 2 -5.05 14.13 -27.88
N GLY A 3 -5.78 15.02 -27.21
CA GLY A 3 -5.84 15.05 -25.75
C GLY A 3 -6.86 14.03 -25.25
N VAL A 4 -6.56 13.37 -24.13
CA VAL A 4 -7.55 12.57 -23.40
C VAL A 4 -8.12 13.48 -22.30
N GLU A 5 -9.34 13.95 -22.50
CA GLU A 5 -10.07 14.78 -21.55
C GLU A 5 -10.76 13.89 -20.52
N ILE A 6 -10.20 13.80 -19.31
CA ILE A 6 -10.82 13.06 -18.20
C ILE A 6 -11.96 13.92 -17.64
N LEU A 7 -13.18 13.37 -17.67
CA LEU A 7 -14.40 14.06 -17.22
C LEU A 7 -14.33 14.42 -15.73
N GLY A 8 -14.12 15.71 -15.45
CA GLY A 8 -14.03 16.23 -14.09
C GLY A 8 -15.37 16.14 -13.33
N ILE A 9 -15.39 15.38 -12.24
CA ILE A 9 -16.52 15.32 -11.31
C ILE A 9 -16.64 16.68 -10.60
N ARG A 10 -17.79 17.35 -10.76
CA ARG A 10 -18.07 18.63 -10.10
C ARG A 10 -18.50 18.41 -8.64
N PRO A 11 -17.93 19.13 -7.65
CA PRO A 11 -18.47 19.15 -6.30
C PRO A 11 -19.81 19.94 -6.27
N VAL A 12 -20.80 19.43 -5.53
CA VAL A 12 -22.12 20.05 -5.38
C VAL A 12 -22.45 20.21 -3.89
N GLY A 13 -22.47 21.46 -3.43
CA GLY A 13 -22.80 21.83 -2.05
C GLY A 13 -21.66 21.61 -1.04
N GLY A 14 -21.46 22.45 -0.01
CA GLY A 14 -22.22 23.65 0.33
C GLY A 14 -22.64 23.70 1.81
N TYR A 15 -21.68 23.68 2.73
CA TYR A 15 -21.96 23.85 4.16
C TYR A 15 -22.06 25.33 4.57
N PRO A 16 -22.91 25.71 5.55
CA PRO A 16 -23.22 27.11 5.81
C PRO A 16 -22.10 27.86 6.57
N GLN A 17 -21.80 29.08 6.13
CA GLN A 17 -21.00 30.05 6.89
C GLN A 17 -21.74 30.47 8.18
N ARG A 18 -21.10 30.35 9.34
CA ARG A 18 -21.57 31.06 10.55
C ARG A 18 -21.13 32.52 10.44
N GLN A 19 -22.09 33.44 10.47
CA GLN A 19 -21.81 34.87 10.58
C GLN A 19 -21.26 35.20 11.98
N SER A 20 -20.18 35.99 12.03
CA SER A 20 -19.78 36.75 13.21
C SER A 20 -20.14 38.21 12.98
N GLU A 21 -21.04 38.76 13.80
CA GLU A 21 -21.53 40.13 13.63
C GLU A 21 -20.46 41.17 13.97
N ILE A 22 -20.55 42.34 13.33
CA ILE A 22 -19.66 43.50 13.53
C ILE A 22 -20.53 44.68 13.99
N ILE A 23 -20.28 45.19 15.20
CA ILE A 23 -20.86 46.42 15.76
C ILE A 23 -19.71 47.24 16.40
N PRO A 24 -19.72 48.60 16.33
CA PRO A 24 -18.52 49.31 15.87
C PRO A 24 -17.81 50.21 16.91
N ASP A 25 -16.90 51.02 16.36
CA ASP A 25 -15.90 51.93 16.95
C ASP A 25 -16.42 52.98 17.95
N GLY A 26 -15.51 53.48 18.81
CA GLY A 26 -15.76 54.43 19.89
C GLY A 26 -14.51 55.21 20.32
N SER A 27 -14.24 56.33 19.64
CA SER A 27 -13.06 57.19 19.81
C SER A 27 -12.93 57.91 21.16
N LEU A 28 -11.69 58.17 21.63
CA LEU A 28 -11.20 59.48 22.14
C LEU A 28 -9.75 59.43 22.68
N GLY A 29 -9.00 60.54 22.59
CA GLY A 29 -7.73 60.78 23.32
C GLY A 29 -6.51 61.17 22.44
N ARG A 30 -5.83 62.28 22.77
CA ARG A 30 -4.60 62.80 22.10
C ARG A 30 -3.69 63.51 23.10
N THR A 31 -2.39 63.16 23.10
CA THR A 31 -1.16 63.94 23.44
C THR A 31 0.07 63.04 23.12
N GLU A 32 1.26 63.42 22.60
CA GLU A 32 2.17 64.59 22.81
C GLU A 32 2.87 64.47 24.20
N GLU A 33 4.19 64.41 24.44
CA GLU A 33 5.52 64.64 23.78
C GLU A 33 6.62 63.81 24.56
N ALA A 34 7.93 63.63 24.23
CA ALA A 34 8.82 63.85 23.06
C ALA A 34 10.22 63.13 23.25
N ASP A 35 11.07 63.18 22.22
CA ASP A 35 12.55 62.95 22.07
C ASP A 35 13.46 62.09 23.02
N LEU A 36 14.02 61.01 22.43
CA LEU A 36 15.47 60.65 22.34
C LEU A 36 16.31 60.42 23.66
N PRO A 37 17.66 60.27 23.67
CA PRO A 37 18.23 58.91 23.84
C PRO A 37 19.43 58.76 24.80
N HIS A 38 19.50 57.67 25.59
CA HIS A 38 20.74 57.27 26.29
C HIS A 38 21.00 55.76 26.32
N GLY A 39 22.29 55.41 26.48
CA GLY A 39 22.86 54.07 26.39
C GLY A 39 22.95 53.30 27.71
N PRO A 40 23.83 52.27 27.78
CA PRO A 40 23.60 51.10 28.64
C PRO A 40 24.15 51.19 30.07
N ASP A 41 23.58 50.37 30.96
CA ASP A 41 24.25 49.84 32.16
C ASP A 41 23.90 48.34 32.30
N GLU A 42 24.85 47.54 32.80
CA GLU A 42 24.66 46.10 33.02
C GLU A 42 24.11 45.82 34.41
N ARG A 43 23.01 45.06 34.49
CA ARG A 43 22.59 44.41 35.75
C ARG A 43 21.82 43.12 35.48
N ALA A 44 22.42 42.00 35.88
CA ALA A 44 21.80 40.69 35.78
C ALA A 44 20.65 40.55 36.79
N HIS A 45 19.42 40.45 36.28
CA HIS A 45 18.27 39.96 37.04
C HIS A 45 17.90 38.55 36.59
N VAL A 46 17.91 37.61 37.53
CA VAL A 46 17.49 36.22 37.30
C VAL A 46 15.97 36.19 37.15
N GLY A 47 15.49 36.02 35.91
CA GLY A 47 14.08 35.79 35.63
C GLY A 47 13.61 34.41 36.13
N PRO A 48 12.31 34.26 36.46
CA PRO A 48 11.76 33.02 37.00
C PRO A 48 11.67 31.88 35.96
N ALA A 49 11.32 30.70 36.47
CA ALA A 49 11.33 29.42 35.77
C ALA A 49 10.70 29.41 34.36
N GLN A 50 11.27 28.56 33.50
CA GLN A 50 10.71 28.21 32.19
C GLN A 50 9.26 27.73 32.33
N GLY A 51 8.35 28.28 31.53
CA GLY A 51 7.03 27.69 31.32
C GLY A 51 7.17 26.31 30.66
N PRO A 52 6.15 25.44 30.78
CA PRO A 52 6.22 24.10 30.20
C PRO A 52 6.45 24.18 28.69
N ASP A 53 7.44 23.43 28.21
CA ASP A 53 7.72 23.32 26.78
C ASP A 53 6.44 22.97 26.04
N ARG A 54 6.07 23.81 25.06
CA ARG A 54 5.11 23.40 24.05
C ARG A 54 5.77 22.32 23.22
N VAL A 55 5.61 21.07 23.66
CA VAL A 55 5.88 19.89 22.86
C VAL A 55 5.15 20.09 21.54
N ARG A 56 5.91 20.47 20.51
CA ARG A 56 5.43 20.38 19.15
C ARG A 56 5.26 18.89 18.94
N HIS A 57 4.01 18.42 18.98
CA HIS A 57 3.68 17.18 18.30
C HIS A 57 4.05 17.42 16.84
N LEU A 58 5.24 16.96 16.47
CA LEU A 58 5.51 16.52 15.12
C LEU A 58 4.31 15.62 14.75
N PRO A 59 3.69 15.80 13.58
CA PRO A 59 2.71 14.81 13.14
C PRO A 59 3.42 13.47 13.20
N HIS A 60 2.83 12.49 13.89
CA HIS A 60 3.39 11.14 13.91
C HIS A 60 3.47 10.69 12.45
N ALA A 61 4.67 10.66 11.89
CA ALA A 61 4.89 10.06 10.60
C ALA A 61 4.60 8.57 10.79
N SER A 62 3.49 8.11 10.21
CA SER A 62 3.03 6.73 10.36
C SER A 62 4.16 5.76 10.01
N LYS A 63 4.26 4.62 10.72
CA LYS A 63 5.20 3.56 10.35
C LYS A 63 4.92 3.21 8.88
N ALA A 64 5.97 3.20 8.04
CA ALA A 64 5.83 2.84 6.64
C ALA A 64 5.09 1.50 6.49
N ALA A 65 4.13 1.44 5.57
CA ALA A 65 3.29 0.27 5.37
C ALA A 65 3.68 -0.46 4.08
N THR A 66 3.54 -1.79 4.12
CA THR A 66 3.86 -2.68 3.02
C THR A 66 2.61 -3.42 2.59
N ALA A 67 2.28 -3.35 1.30
CA ALA A 67 1.31 -4.20 0.64
C ALA A 67 2.02 -5.10 -0.38
N SER A 68 1.36 -6.17 -0.83
CA SER A 68 1.99 -7.15 -1.73
C SER A 68 1.00 -8.00 -2.51
N LEU A 69 1.45 -8.48 -3.66
CA LEU A 69 0.80 -9.47 -4.50
C LEU A 69 1.73 -10.67 -4.69
N PHE A 70 1.27 -11.88 -4.40
CA PHE A 70 2.01 -13.14 -4.54
C PHE A 70 1.28 -14.13 -5.46
N ASN A 71 2.04 -14.84 -6.31
CA ASN A 71 1.55 -15.82 -7.30
C ASN A 71 0.28 -15.38 -8.04
N ASP A 72 0.29 -14.13 -8.51
CA ASP A 72 -0.76 -13.44 -9.27
C ASP A 72 -2.22 -13.43 -8.75
N GLN A 73 -2.51 -14.08 -7.62
CA GLN A 73 -3.85 -14.15 -7.03
C GLN A 73 -3.94 -13.77 -5.54
N HIS A 74 -2.83 -13.77 -4.80
CA HIS A 74 -2.83 -13.57 -3.34
C HIS A 74 -2.42 -12.13 -3.00
N TYR A 75 -3.37 -11.32 -2.54
CA TYR A 75 -3.18 -9.92 -2.18
C TYR A 75 -3.08 -9.79 -0.65
N ILE A 76 -2.12 -9.00 -0.17
CA ILE A 76 -2.08 -8.46 1.19
C ILE A 76 -2.04 -6.93 1.09
N THR A 77 -2.95 -6.28 1.79
CA THR A 77 -3.19 -4.82 1.69
C THR A 77 -2.29 -4.05 2.67
N PHE A 78 -2.26 -2.70 2.60
CA PHE A 78 -1.39 -1.92 3.49
C PHE A 78 -1.73 -2.07 4.98
N ASP A 79 -3.00 -2.32 5.27
CA ASP A 79 -3.53 -2.57 6.61
C ASP A 79 -3.57 -4.08 6.95
N GLY A 80 -2.99 -4.93 6.10
CA GLY A 80 -2.72 -6.34 6.38
C GLY A 80 -3.87 -7.33 6.07
N GLN A 81 -4.97 -6.87 5.49
CA GLN A 81 -6.05 -7.76 5.05
C GLN A 81 -5.55 -8.70 3.94
N TYR A 82 -5.95 -9.97 3.97
CA TYR A 82 -5.67 -10.95 2.91
C TYR A 82 -6.89 -11.12 2.01
N ASN A 83 -6.68 -11.00 0.70
CA ASN A 83 -7.70 -11.11 -0.34
C ASN A 83 -7.19 -12.06 -1.44
N LYS A 84 -8.05 -12.93 -1.98
CA LYS A 84 -7.69 -13.88 -3.05
C LYS A 84 -8.45 -13.55 -4.34
N PHE A 85 -7.83 -12.76 -5.20
CA PHE A 85 -8.40 -12.26 -6.44
C PHE A 85 -7.43 -12.42 -7.61
N LYS A 86 -7.88 -13.00 -8.73
CA LYS A 86 -7.12 -13.06 -9.98
C LYS A 86 -7.98 -12.52 -11.11
N GLY A 87 -7.53 -11.44 -11.76
CA GLY A 87 -8.23 -10.83 -12.88
C GLY A 87 -7.59 -11.15 -14.23
N GLU A 88 -8.24 -10.72 -15.32
CA GLU A 88 -7.69 -10.81 -16.69
C GLU A 88 -7.26 -9.44 -17.28
N CYS A 89 -7.57 -8.34 -16.58
CA CYS A 89 -7.32 -6.97 -17.06
C CYS A 89 -6.11 -6.30 -16.38
N SER A 90 -5.89 -5.01 -16.64
CA SER A 90 -5.04 -4.17 -15.80
C SER A 90 -5.84 -3.51 -14.68
N TYR A 91 -5.30 -3.50 -13.45
CA TYR A 91 -5.94 -2.96 -12.23
C TYR A 91 -4.99 -2.03 -11.46
N ILE A 92 -5.54 -0.99 -10.83
CA ILE A 92 -4.81 -0.10 -9.92
C ILE A 92 -4.62 -0.81 -8.58
N LEU A 93 -3.38 -1.19 -8.28
CA LEU A 93 -3.00 -1.74 -6.98
C LEU A 93 -3.05 -0.66 -5.90
N THR A 94 -2.50 0.51 -6.19
CA THR A 94 -2.54 1.68 -5.31
C THR A 94 -2.22 2.95 -6.09
N ARG A 95 -2.87 4.06 -5.74
CA ARG A 95 -2.48 5.41 -6.16
C ARG A 95 -2.63 6.38 -5.00
N ASP A 96 -1.77 7.38 -4.96
CA ASP A 96 -2.04 8.61 -4.22
C ASP A 96 -3.25 9.31 -4.88
N PHE A 97 -4.34 9.50 -4.12
CA PHE A 97 -5.54 10.16 -4.63
C PHE A 97 -5.64 11.65 -4.28
N VAL A 98 -4.73 12.17 -3.44
CA VAL A 98 -4.75 13.54 -2.94
C VAL A 98 -3.84 14.41 -3.80
N ASP A 99 -2.56 14.07 -3.86
CA ASP A 99 -1.52 14.86 -4.52
C ASP A 99 -1.10 14.23 -5.88
N ASN A 100 -1.55 13.00 -6.16
CA ASN A 100 -1.25 12.20 -7.36
C ASN A 100 0.25 11.97 -7.59
N ASN A 101 1.04 11.87 -6.50
CA ASN A 101 2.49 11.66 -6.56
C ASN A 101 2.91 10.40 -7.31
N PHE A 102 2.10 9.34 -7.21
CA PHE A 102 2.39 8.03 -7.81
C PHE A 102 1.13 7.20 -8.12
N THR A 103 1.31 6.17 -8.94
CA THR A 103 0.31 5.09 -9.16
C THR A 103 1.03 3.79 -9.51
N VAL A 104 0.60 2.67 -8.91
CA VAL A 104 1.04 1.30 -9.22
C VAL A 104 -0.13 0.54 -9.85
N ILE A 105 0.11 -0.07 -11.00
CA ILE A 105 -0.82 -0.89 -11.77
C ILE A 105 -0.19 -2.28 -12.00
N VAL A 106 -0.99 -3.33 -11.84
CA VAL A 106 -0.70 -4.66 -12.38
C VAL A 106 -1.39 -4.81 -13.72
N ASN A 107 -0.69 -5.35 -14.74
CA ASN A 107 -1.27 -5.71 -16.02
C ASN A 107 -1.29 -7.23 -16.13
N TYR A 108 -2.49 -7.83 -16.19
CA TYR A 108 -2.65 -9.24 -16.53
C TYR A 108 -2.75 -9.44 -18.04
N GLN A 109 -2.45 -10.66 -18.48
CA GLN A 109 -2.68 -11.18 -19.81
C GLN A 109 -3.45 -12.50 -19.65
N SER A 110 -4.65 -12.61 -20.23
CA SER A 110 -5.36 -13.88 -20.38
C SER A 110 -4.52 -14.86 -21.21
N GLU A 111 -4.39 -16.10 -20.75
CA GLU A 111 -3.78 -17.20 -21.50
C GLU A 111 -4.85 -18.01 -22.24
N ASP A 112 -6.02 -18.18 -21.61
CA ASP A 112 -7.25 -18.74 -22.14
C ASP A 112 -8.47 -18.10 -21.44
N ASP A 113 -9.68 -18.64 -21.65
CA ASP A 113 -10.93 -18.10 -21.09
C ASP A 113 -11.06 -18.24 -19.56
N TRP A 114 -10.16 -18.98 -18.89
CA TRP A 114 -10.23 -19.31 -17.46
C TRP A 114 -8.94 -19.03 -16.67
N ASN A 115 -7.84 -18.73 -17.35
CA ASN A 115 -6.54 -18.47 -16.73
C ASN A 115 -5.85 -17.21 -17.31
N SER A 116 -5.12 -16.52 -16.46
CA SER A 116 -4.34 -15.32 -16.76
C SER A 116 -2.98 -15.36 -16.04
N LYS A 117 -2.12 -14.39 -16.32
CA LYS A 117 -0.87 -14.16 -15.58
C LYS A 117 -0.48 -12.68 -15.62
N ILE A 118 0.42 -12.26 -14.74
CA ILE A 118 1.02 -10.91 -14.82
C ILE A 118 1.90 -10.83 -16.08
N ASP A 119 1.64 -9.86 -16.96
CA ASP A 119 2.55 -9.46 -18.05
C ASP A 119 3.56 -8.41 -17.56
N SER A 120 3.09 -7.40 -16.82
CA SER A 120 3.95 -6.33 -16.31
C SER A 120 3.41 -5.62 -15.08
N ILE A 121 4.32 -5.13 -14.24
CA ILE A 121 4.04 -4.14 -13.20
C ILE A 121 4.38 -2.75 -13.75
N LEU A 122 3.45 -1.81 -13.61
CA LEU A 122 3.52 -0.47 -14.15
C LEU A 122 3.47 0.56 -13.02
N PHE A 123 4.56 1.31 -12.86
CA PHE A 123 4.72 2.37 -11.87
C PHE A 123 4.81 3.73 -12.55
N TYR A 124 3.89 4.62 -12.18
CA TYR A 124 3.96 6.04 -12.46
C TYR A 124 4.58 6.75 -11.26
N ASN A 125 5.75 7.37 -11.45
CA ASN A 125 6.35 8.28 -10.48
C ASN A 125 6.05 9.72 -10.91
N GLY A 126 4.79 10.16 -10.74
CA GLY A 126 4.26 11.31 -11.47
C GLY A 126 4.26 11.03 -12.97
N ASP A 127 4.76 11.97 -13.78
CA ASP A 127 4.84 11.84 -15.25
C ASP A 127 5.82 10.74 -15.74
N GLN A 128 6.66 10.19 -14.87
CA GLN A 128 7.62 9.14 -15.24
C GLN A 128 6.95 7.77 -15.31
N LYS A 129 6.80 7.21 -16.52
CA LYS A 129 6.29 5.84 -16.72
C LYS A 129 7.43 4.82 -16.65
N ILE A 130 7.46 3.99 -15.60
CA ILE A 130 8.35 2.84 -15.43
C ILE A 130 7.53 1.56 -15.54
N GLU A 131 7.89 0.66 -16.44
CA GLU A 131 7.18 -0.61 -16.67
C GLU A 131 8.18 -1.77 -16.56
N ILE A 132 7.88 -2.75 -15.71
CA ILE A 132 8.71 -3.93 -15.47
C ILE A 132 7.93 -5.15 -15.98
N LEU A 133 8.39 -5.72 -17.09
CA LEU A 133 7.77 -6.91 -17.66
C LEU A 133 8.19 -8.16 -16.88
N ASN A 134 7.33 -9.18 -16.87
CA ASN A 134 7.59 -10.51 -16.33
C ASN A 134 8.82 -11.18 -17.02
N SER A 135 9.20 -10.72 -18.21
CA SER A 135 10.45 -11.05 -18.91
C SER A 135 11.73 -10.37 -18.38
N TYR A 136 11.68 -9.72 -17.21
CA TYR A 136 12.73 -8.83 -16.65
C TYR A 136 13.07 -7.58 -17.48
N THR A 137 12.35 -7.34 -18.59
CA THR A 137 12.57 -6.14 -19.40
C THR A 137 12.00 -4.92 -18.67
N VAL A 138 12.85 -3.97 -18.29
CA VAL A 138 12.40 -2.66 -17.82
C VAL A 138 12.28 -1.72 -19.02
N ARG A 139 11.16 -0.99 -19.08
CA ARG A 139 10.94 0.12 -20.00
C ARG A 139 10.77 1.42 -19.23
N TYR A 140 11.37 2.50 -19.73
CA TYR A 140 11.11 3.87 -19.28
C TYR A 140 10.43 4.63 -20.43
N ASN A 141 9.28 5.24 -20.17
CA ASN A 141 8.44 5.92 -21.17
C ASN A 141 8.25 5.07 -22.44
N SER A 142 7.85 3.81 -22.23
CA SER A 142 7.62 2.76 -23.25
C SER A 142 8.85 2.33 -24.09
N ARG A 143 10.06 2.76 -23.73
CA ARG A 143 11.32 2.33 -24.38
C ARG A 143 12.12 1.39 -23.47
N PRO A 144 12.59 0.21 -23.92
CA PRO A 144 13.48 -0.64 -23.13
C PRO A 144 14.74 0.08 -22.69
N VAL A 145 15.20 -0.18 -21.46
CA VAL A 145 16.40 0.41 -20.85
C VAL A 145 17.25 -0.64 -20.15
N ASN A 146 18.56 -0.39 -20.10
CA ASN A 146 19.48 -1.17 -19.28
C ASN A 146 19.44 -0.67 -17.82
N LEU A 147 19.72 -1.56 -16.87
CA LEU A 147 19.85 -1.23 -15.45
C LEU A 147 21.33 -1.16 -15.04
N PRO A 148 21.71 -0.32 -14.07
CA PRO A 148 20.84 0.55 -13.26
C PRO A 148 20.34 1.78 -14.02
N LEU A 149 19.05 2.09 -13.89
CA LEU A 149 18.46 3.34 -14.37
C LEU A 149 18.46 4.35 -13.21
N LYS A 150 18.96 5.56 -13.45
CA LYS A 150 18.82 6.70 -12.55
C LYS A 150 18.01 7.79 -13.22
N LEU A 151 16.97 8.27 -12.55
CA LEU A 151 16.14 9.41 -12.92
C LEU A 151 16.43 10.57 -11.95
N SER A 152 15.64 11.65 -12.00
CA SER A 152 15.80 12.82 -11.12
C SER A 152 15.53 12.52 -9.64
N ASP A 153 14.52 11.70 -9.39
CA ASP A 153 13.86 11.46 -8.10
C ASP A 153 13.49 9.98 -7.92
N ALA A 154 14.05 9.10 -8.77
CA ALA A 154 13.87 7.65 -8.68
C ALA A 154 15.08 6.88 -9.24
N THR A 155 15.30 5.67 -8.75
CA THR A 155 16.33 4.73 -9.23
C THR A 155 15.73 3.33 -9.41
N VAL A 156 16.10 2.65 -10.49
CA VAL A 156 15.74 1.23 -10.74
C VAL A 156 17.00 0.38 -10.78
N LEU A 157 17.04 -0.68 -9.98
CA LEU A 157 18.15 -1.62 -9.83
C LEU A 157 17.69 -3.05 -10.13
N ARG A 158 18.63 -3.92 -10.50
CA ARG A 158 18.44 -5.38 -10.47
C ARG A 158 19.30 -5.99 -9.37
N LEU A 159 18.67 -6.67 -8.44
CA LEU A 159 19.27 -7.35 -7.30
C LEU A 159 19.00 -8.85 -7.47
N GLY A 160 19.80 -9.50 -8.32
CA GLY A 160 19.60 -10.89 -8.72
C GLY A 160 18.26 -11.10 -9.46
N PRO A 161 17.30 -11.86 -8.91
CA PRO A 161 15.96 -12.02 -9.47
C PRO A 161 14.98 -10.90 -9.07
N VAL A 162 15.37 -9.93 -8.22
CA VAL A 162 14.50 -8.81 -7.87
C VAL A 162 14.81 -7.59 -8.75
N ILE A 163 13.78 -6.99 -9.35
CA ILE A 163 13.82 -5.61 -9.86
C ILE A 163 13.31 -4.69 -8.76
N LYS A 164 14.14 -3.74 -8.34
CA LYS A 164 13.84 -2.81 -7.25
C LYS A 164 13.73 -1.39 -7.79
N VAL A 165 12.64 -0.70 -7.46
CA VAL A 165 12.45 0.74 -7.71
C VAL A 165 12.39 1.46 -6.38
N THR A 166 13.13 2.56 -6.22
CA THR A 166 13.04 3.45 -5.06
C THR A 166 12.81 4.87 -5.57
N SER A 167 11.78 5.55 -5.06
CA SER A 167 11.43 6.95 -5.35
C SER A 167 11.67 7.83 -4.12
N GLU A 168 12.23 9.02 -4.33
CA GLU A 168 12.46 10.04 -3.28
C GLU A 168 11.15 10.57 -2.69
N LYS A 169 10.01 10.31 -3.33
CA LYS A 169 8.66 10.59 -2.80
C LYS A 169 8.24 9.64 -1.68
N GLY A 170 9.09 8.66 -1.32
CA GLY A 170 8.82 7.69 -0.26
C GLY A 170 7.98 6.50 -0.73
N ILE A 171 8.27 5.97 -1.92
CA ILE A 171 7.69 4.72 -2.44
C ILE A 171 8.81 3.77 -2.87
N GLU A 172 8.69 2.50 -2.49
CA GLU A 172 9.58 1.43 -2.91
C GLU A 172 8.79 0.26 -3.51
N LEU A 173 9.22 -0.25 -4.66
CA LEU A 173 8.70 -1.48 -5.28
C LEU A 173 9.80 -2.53 -5.33
N GLU A 174 9.48 -3.77 -4.97
CA GLU A 174 10.32 -4.94 -5.21
C GLU A 174 9.51 -6.00 -5.97
N TYR A 175 9.82 -6.20 -7.25
CA TYR A 175 9.14 -7.20 -8.09
C TYR A 175 10.10 -8.33 -8.46
N ASN A 176 9.68 -9.57 -8.25
CA ASN A 176 10.42 -10.77 -8.63
C ASN A 176 9.55 -11.69 -9.51
N PRO A 177 9.71 -11.61 -10.84
CA PRO A 177 9.07 -12.51 -11.81
C PRO A 177 9.24 -14.02 -11.52
N LEU A 178 10.37 -14.45 -10.95
CA LEU A 178 10.67 -15.87 -10.72
C LEU A 178 10.07 -16.42 -9.42
N GLN A 179 9.94 -15.58 -8.39
CA GLN A 179 9.31 -15.94 -7.10
C GLN A 179 7.87 -15.43 -6.97
N GLY A 180 7.25 -15.02 -8.10
CA GLY A 180 5.84 -14.65 -8.18
C GLY A 180 5.39 -13.42 -7.37
N PHE A 181 6.30 -12.67 -6.74
CA PHE A 181 5.93 -11.58 -5.81
C PHE A 181 6.15 -10.17 -6.37
N LEU A 182 5.23 -9.27 -6.01
CA LEU A 182 5.42 -7.83 -5.93
C LEU A 182 5.24 -7.40 -4.47
N ILE A 183 6.17 -6.58 -3.96
CA ILE A 183 6.04 -5.85 -2.70
C ILE A 183 6.04 -4.36 -3.01
N VAL A 184 5.15 -3.60 -2.38
CA VAL A 184 5.07 -2.13 -2.43
C VAL A 184 5.13 -1.58 -1.01
N GLU A 185 6.13 -0.77 -0.70
CA GLU A 185 6.18 -0.01 0.55
C GLU A 185 5.94 1.48 0.28
N ILE A 186 5.18 2.12 1.17
CA ILE A 186 4.89 3.56 1.13
C ILE A 186 5.18 4.23 2.47
N SER A 187 5.70 5.45 2.41
CA SER A 187 5.91 6.33 3.56
C SER A 187 4.61 6.66 4.26
N GLY A 188 4.66 6.84 5.59
CA GLY A 188 3.50 7.24 6.40
C GLY A 188 2.87 8.58 6.02
N TRP A 189 3.53 9.39 5.18
CA TRP A 189 2.92 10.58 4.57
C TRP A 189 1.70 10.28 3.68
N TYR A 190 1.52 9.01 3.27
CA TYR A 190 0.40 8.51 2.46
C TYR A 190 -0.73 7.87 3.27
N PHE A 191 -0.64 7.86 4.60
CA PHE A 191 -1.68 7.34 5.49
C PHE A 191 -3.02 8.06 5.25
N GLY A 192 -4.06 7.29 4.91
CA GLY A 192 -5.39 7.79 4.53
C GLY A 192 -5.44 8.59 3.21
N LYS A 193 -4.42 8.46 2.34
CA LYS A 193 -4.31 9.18 1.05
C LYS A 193 -4.15 8.28 -0.18
N VAL A 194 -4.07 6.97 0.02
CA VAL A 194 -3.97 6.00 -1.08
C VAL A 194 -5.26 5.24 -1.27
N ALA A 195 -5.48 4.70 -2.47
CA ALA A 195 -6.60 3.81 -2.75
C ALA A 195 -6.26 2.88 -3.94
N GLY A 196 -6.81 1.67 -3.93
CA GLY A 196 -6.60 0.63 -4.94
C GLY A 196 -6.92 -0.76 -4.37
N LEU A 197 -6.49 -1.83 -5.04
CA LEU A 197 -6.60 -3.21 -4.53
C LEU A 197 -5.70 -3.52 -3.31
N PHE A 198 -4.87 -2.56 -2.88
CA PHE A 198 -4.09 -2.61 -1.63
C PHE A 198 -4.65 -1.70 -0.52
N GLY A 199 -5.87 -1.19 -0.68
CA GLY A 199 -6.60 -0.50 0.39
C GLY A 199 -6.32 0.98 0.55
N THR A 200 -6.82 1.52 1.67
CA THR A 200 -6.84 2.94 2.01
C THR A 200 -5.65 3.39 2.86
N TYR A 201 -4.95 2.44 3.49
CA TYR A 201 -3.84 2.64 4.42
C TYR A 201 -4.23 3.56 5.58
N ASN A 202 -5.22 3.13 6.38
CA ASN A 202 -5.75 3.87 7.52
C ASN A 202 -5.85 3.05 8.82
N ASN A 203 -5.40 1.79 8.82
CA ASN A 203 -5.60 0.73 9.82
C ASN A 203 -7.06 0.28 10.05
N GLU A 204 -8.03 0.68 9.21
CA GLU A 204 -9.46 0.37 9.38
C GLU A 204 -9.89 -0.76 8.44
N HIS A 205 -9.63 -2.01 8.86
CA HIS A 205 -9.96 -3.23 8.10
C HIS A 205 -11.40 -3.31 7.53
N TYR A 206 -12.35 -2.53 8.05
CA TYR A 206 -13.74 -2.52 7.57
C TYR A 206 -13.95 -1.76 6.25
N ASP A 207 -13.07 -0.82 5.85
CA ASP A 207 -13.25 -0.04 4.61
C ASP A 207 -12.45 -0.55 3.41
N GLU A 208 -11.56 -1.53 3.62
CA GLU A 208 -10.78 -2.24 2.59
C GLU A 208 -11.62 -2.76 1.41
N LEU A 209 -12.88 -3.14 1.66
CA LEU A 209 -13.82 -3.66 0.66
C LEU A 209 -14.69 -2.58 0.01
N THR A 210 -14.45 -1.31 0.33
CA THR A 210 -15.22 -0.17 -0.17
C THR A 210 -14.33 0.89 -0.80
N PRO A 211 -14.72 1.48 -1.94
CA PRO A 211 -14.10 2.71 -2.39
C PRO A 211 -14.34 3.81 -1.35
N SER A 212 -13.39 4.76 -1.25
CA SER A 212 -13.25 5.77 -0.19
C SER A 212 -14.38 6.84 -0.09
N ASN A 213 -15.57 6.53 -0.63
CA ASN A 213 -16.75 7.37 -0.66
C ASN A 213 -18.09 6.58 -0.47
N THR A 214 -18.07 5.26 -0.25
CA THR A 214 -19.27 4.45 0.01
C THR A 214 -19.28 3.86 1.43
N ARG A 215 -20.48 3.61 1.97
CA ARG A 215 -20.63 2.93 3.27
C ARG A 215 -20.21 1.46 3.20
N PRO A 216 -19.64 0.88 4.26
CA PRO A 216 -19.18 -0.51 4.29
C PRO A 216 -20.27 -1.51 3.89
N ALA A 217 -19.82 -2.64 3.32
CA ALA A 217 -20.67 -3.77 2.99
C ALA A 217 -21.39 -4.32 4.25
N ARG A 218 -22.46 -5.08 3.99
CA ARG A 218 -23.50 -5.50 4.95
C ARG A 218 -23.00 -5.85 6.37
N VAL A 219 -23.17 -4.91 7.29
CA VAL A 219 -23.04 -5.16 8.73
C VAL A 219 -24.15 -6.09 9.21
N ASN A 220 -23.78 -7.26 9.75
CA ASN A 220 -24.69 -8.10 10.53
C ASN A 220 -24.89 -7.47 11.93
N SER A 221 -26.15 -7.35 12.36
CA SER A 221 -26.57 -6.50 13.48
C SER A 221 -26.27 -7.03 14.89
N ASP A 222 -25.54 -8.14 15.01
CA ASP A 222 -25.78 -9.12 16.08
C ASP A 222 -24.67 -9.14 17.16
N GLY A 223 -24.19 -7.96 17.55
CA GLY A 223 -23.69 -7.65 18.90
C GLY A 223 -22.43 -8.35 19.45
N GLY A 224 -21.79 -9.26 18.71
CA GLY A 224 -20.50 -9.88 19.08
C GLY A 224 -19.29 -9.06 18.62
N ASP A 225 -18.08 -9.51 18.99
CA ASP A 225 -16.82 -8.94 18.47
C ASP A 225 -16.80 -9.00 16.94
N TYR A 226 -16.45 -7.87 16.31
CA TYR A 226 -16.45 -7.71 14.85
C TYR A 226 -15.23 -8.38 14.20
N LEU A 227 -15.26 -9.70 14.14
CA LEU A 227 -14.57 -10.42 13.08
C LEU A 227 -15.26 -10.10 11.76
N ILE A 228 -14.66 -9.20 10.98
CA ILE A 228 -15.08 -8.91 9.62
C ILE A 228 -14.92 -10.21 8.83
N ALA A 229 -16.01 -10.71 8.26
CA ALA A 229 -15.94 -11.87 7.38
C ALA A 229 -15.01 -11.56 6.20
N ALA A 230 -14.12 -12.48 5.86
CA ALA A 230 -13.31 -12.35 4.65
C ALA A 230 -14.24 -12.10 3.45
N PRO A 231 -13.87 -11.21 2.52
CA PRO A 231 -14.72 -10.89 1.37
C PRO A 231 -15.06 -12.14 0.59
N ASN A 232 -16.32 -12.22 0.14
CA ASN A 232 -16.71 -13.29 -0.77
C ASN A 232 -16.26 -12.94 -2.22
N GLU A 233 -16.35 -13.91 -3.13
CA GLU A 233 -15.91 -13.74 -4.52
C GLU A 233 -16.64 -12.59 -5.25
N GLU A 234 -17.90 -12.32 -4.91
CA GLU A 234 -18.69 -11.20 -5.46
C GLU A 234 -18.18 -9.85 -4.93
N ASP A 235 -17.84 -9.76 -3.63
CA ASP A 235 -17.26 -8.54 -3.03
C ASP A 235 -15.92 -8.19 -3.72
N LEU A 236 -15.07 -9.20 -3.95
CA LEU A 236 -13.78 -9.02 -4.62
C LEU A 236 -13.94 -8.64 -6.10
N ALA A 237 -14.88 -9.26 -6.82
CA ALA A 237 -15.17 -8.90 -8.21
C ALA A 237 -15.74 -7.48 -8.34
N GLN A 238 -16.58 -7.04 -7.38
CA GLN A 238 -17.06 -5.66 -7.30
C GLN A 238 -15.92 -4.68 -6.99
N LEU A 239 -15.05 -4.98 -6.03
CA LEU A 239 -13.87 -4.16 -5.72
C LEU A 239 -12.92 -4.06 -6.93
N ALA A 240 -12.68 -5.17 -7.64
CA ALA A 240 -11.90 -5.19 -8.87
C ALA A 240 -12.51 -4.34 -9.98
N SER A 241 -13.84 -4.30 -10.11
CA SER A 241 -14.54 -3.45 -11.10
C SER A 241 -14.31 -1.94 -10.91
N LEU A 242 -14.08 -1.50 -9.67
CA LEU A 242 -13.83 -0.10 -9.31
C LEU A 242 -12.38 0.33 -9.60
N TRP A 243 -11.45 -0.62 -9.60
CA TRP A 243 -10.01 -0.38 -9.80
C TRP A 243 -9.48 -0.86 -11.15
N ALA A 244 -10.32 -1.49 -11.98
CA ALA A 244 -10.01 -1.86 -13.35
C ALA A 244 -9.76 -0.63 -14.25
N THR A 245 -8.77 -0.75 -15.12
CA THR A 245 -8.48 0.30 -16.11
C THR A 245 -9.48 0.28 -17.29
N PRO A 246 -9.68 1.42 -18.00
CA PRO A 246 -10.59 1.47 -19.13
C PRO A 246 -10.25 0.47 -20.24
N GLY A 247 -11.24 -0.32 -20.67
CA GLY A 247 -11.08 -1.36 -21.69
C GLY A 247 -11.03 -2.79 -21.15
N CYS A 248 -11.08 -2.96 -19.82
CA CYS A 248 -11.34 -4.25 -19.19
C CYS A 248 -12.66 -4.89 -19.68
N ARG A 249 -12.71 -6.23 -19.78
CA ARG A 249 -13.84 -6.99 -20.33
C ARG A 249 -14.64 -7.70 -19.25
N SER A 250 -13.99 -8.52 -18.42
CA SER A 250 -14.59 -8.99 -17.18
C SER A 250 -13.74 -8.65 -15.95
N THR A 251 -14.41 -8.56 -14.81
CA THR A 251 -13.81 -8.44 -13.47
C THR A 251 -14.20 -9.60 -12.56
N ASP A 252 -14.64 -10.72 -13.16
CA ASP A 252 -14.81 -12.00 -12.47
C ASP A 252 -13.51 -12.42 -11.78
N ASN A 253 -13.65 -13.18 -10.69
CA ASN A 253 -12.50 -13.73 -9.98
C ASN A 253 -12.09 -15.08 -10.59
N LEU A 254 -10.92 -15.12 -11.22
CA LEU A 254 -10.30 -16.32 -11.81
C LEU A 254 -9.34 -17.04 -10.85
N ALA A 255 -9.36 -16.70 -9.55
CA ALA A 255 -8.44 -17.30 -8.58
C ALA A 255 -8.71 -18.80 -8.40
N GLU A 256 -7.68 -19.57 -8.08
CA GLU A 256 -7.91 -20.92 -7.57
C GLU A 256 -8.73 -20.83 -6.27
N PRO A 257 -9.82 -21.59 -6.09
CA PRO A 257 -10.49 -21.67 -4.80
C PRO A 257 -9.53 -22.26 -3.76
N ASP A 258 -9.80 -21.99 -2.48
CA ASP A 258 -8.98 -22.53 -1.39
C ASP A 258 -9.06 -24.05 -1.33
N VAL A 259 -7.94 -24.67 -0.94
CA VAL A 259 -7.83 -26.12 -0.71
C VAL A 259 -8.28 -26.41 0.72
N GLU A 260 -8.91 -27.57 0.95
CA GLU A 260 -9.22 -28.02 2.30
C GLU A 260 -7.94 -28.14 3.16
N ASP A 261 -8.07 -27.94 4.47
CA ASP A 261 -6.92 -27.93 5.39
C ASP A 261 -6.26 -29.32 5.46
N GLU A 262 -5.05 -29.44 4.92
CA GLU A 262 -4.21 -30.64 5.03
C GLU A 262 -3.20 -30.47 6.18
N PRO A 263 -3.45 -31.05 7.38
CA PRO A 263 -2.64 -30.77 8.58
C PRO A 263 -1.32 -31.56 8.62
N MET A 264 -1.08 -32.43 7.63
CA MET A 264 0.10 -33.28 7.50
C MET A 264 0.79 -33.00 6.15
N SER A 265 1.14 -31.73 5.94
CA SER A 265 1.78 -31.20 4.74
C SER A 265 2.99 -30.33 5.14
N ASP A 266 4.00 -30.20 4.27
CA ASP A 266 5.13 -29.28 4.50
C ASP A 266 4.65 -27.83 4.73
N CYS A 267 3.54 -27.44 4.09
CA CYS A 267 2.88 -26.16 4.35
C CYS A 267 2.41 -26.03 5.81
N ALA A 268 1.85 -27.09 6.40
CA ALA A 268 1.44 -27.08 7.80
C ALA A 268 2.67 -27.07 8.75
N ASP A 269 3.72 -27.81 8.43
CA ASP A 269 4.96 -27.81 9.21
C ASP A 269 5.69 -26.45 9.18
N LEU A 270 5.60 -25.72 8.07
CA LEU A 270 6.16 -24.36 7.96
C LEU A 270 5.28 -23.28 8.58
N PHE A 271 3.95 -23.33 8.40
CA PHE A 271 3.07 -22.19 8.70
C PHE A 271 2.04 -22.43 9.83
N LYS A 272 1.96 -23.63 10.40
CA LYS A 272 1.05 -23.94 11.53
C LYS A 272 1.73 -24.63 12.71
N SER A 273 2.77 -25.43 12.47
CA SER A 273 3.44 -26.19 13.53
C SER A 273 4.13 -25.28 14.56
N THR A 274 3.94 -25.56 15.85
CA THR A 274 4.61 -24.84 16.95
C THR A 274 6.11 -25.13 17.02
N SER A 275 6.58 -26.19 16.36
CA SER A 275 8.01 -26.48 16.15
C SER A 275 8.53 -26.00 14.79
N SER A 276 7.76 -25.19 14.05
CA SER A 276 8.18 -24.63 12.77
C SER A 276 9.49 -23.82 12.89
N PRO A 277 10.40 -23.89 11.90
CA PRO A 277 11.56 -22.99 11.81
C PRO A 277 11.16 -21.50 11.69
N PHE A 278 9.90 -21.22 11.31
CA PHE A 278 9.34 -19.89 11.12
C PHE A 278 8.59 -19.35 12.35
N SER A 279 8.40 -20.17 13.39
CA SER A 279 7.63 -19.86 14.60
C SER A 279 7.97 -18.51 15.25
N ASN A 280 9.26 -18.13 15.27
CA ASN A 280 9.74 -16.83 15.79
C ASN A 280 9.16 -15.59 15.07
N CYS A 281 8.50 -15.75 13.92
CA CYS A 281 7.87 -14.66 13.16
C CYS A 281 6.33 -14.69 13.23
N PHE A 282 5.70 -15.72 13.82
CA PHE A 282 4.24 -15.88 13.79
C PHE A 282 3.50 -14.70 14.47
N ASP A 283 4.10 -14.09 15.49
CA ASP A 283 3.58 -12.88 16.16
C ASP A 283 3.76 -11.57 15.35
N TRP A 284 4.54 -11.60 14.26
CA TRP A 284 4.95 -10.43 13.47
C TRP A 284 4.39 -10.41 12.05
N VAL A 285 4.18 -11.59 11.45
CA VAL A 285 3.61 -11.77 10.11
C VAL A 285 2.67 -12.97 10.15
N ALA A 286 1.37 -12.74 9.95
CA ALA A 286 0.32 -13.74 10.09
C ALA A 286 0.57 -14.97 9.17
N PRO A 287 0.93 -16.15 9.73
CA PRO A 287 1.43 -17.26 8.92
C PRO A 287 0.32 -17.98 8.16
N GLN A 288 -0.94 -17.90 8.62
CA GLN A 288 -2.11 -18.48 7.94
C GLN A 288 -2.27 -17.97 6.50
N ASN A 289 -1.93 -16.71 6.22
CA ASN A 289 -1.98 -16.15 4.86
C ASN A 289 -1.00 -16.88 3.93
N TYR A 290 0.15 -17.30 4.46
CA TYR A 290 1.22 -17.96 3.71
C TYR A 290 1.01 -19.48 3.65
N TYR A 291 0.31 -20.06 4.62
CA TYR A 291 -0.29 -21.39 4.46
C TYR A 291 -1.21 -21.43 3.23
N GLN A 292 -2.14 -20.47 3.10
CA GLN A 292 -3.05 -20.36 1.95
C GLN A 292 -2.34 -20.02 0.62
N MET A 293 -1.13 -19.46 0.66
CA MET A 293 -0.25 -19.29 -0.52
C MET A 293 0.57 -20.55 -0.85
N CYS A 294 0.70 -21.48 0.11
CA CYS A 294 1.49 -22.70 0.00
C CYS A 294 0.65 -23.88 -0.48
N VAL A 295 -0.55 -24.08 0.10
CA VAL A 295 -1.47 -25.13 -0.33
C VAL A 295 -2.19 -24.75 -1.62
N THR A 296 -1.77 -25.37 -2.72
CA THR A 296 -2.44 -25.32 -4.02
C THR A 296 -2.91 -26.71 -4.43
N ARG A 297 -3.83 -26.79 -5.40
CA ARG A 297 -4.36 -28.06 -5.94
C ARG A 297 -3.27 -29.01 -6.47
N GLN A 298 -2.11 -28.46 -6.82
CA GLN A 298 -0.92 -29.19 -7.24
C GLN A 298 0.29 -28.59 -6.51
N SER A 299 0.27 -28.72 -5.18
CA SER A 299 1.38 -28.29 -4.33
C SER A 299 2.67 -29.02 -4.74
N THR A 300 3.76 -28.28 -4.86
CA THR A 300 5.08 -28.79 -5.24
C THR A 300 6.16 -28.13 -4.40
N ASP A 301 7.35 -28.73 -4.36
CA ASP A 301 8.56 -28.13 -3.78
C ASP A 301 8.72 -26.67 -4.24
N GLY A 302 8.41 -26.37 -5.51
CA GLY A 302 8.42 -25.00 -6.06
C GLY A 302 7.43 -24.02 -5.41
N THR A 303 6.19 -24.44 -5.12
CA THR A 303 5.19 -23.57 -4.46
C THR A 303 5.45 -23.43 -2.96
N ILE A 304 5.87 -24.53 -2.32
CA ILE A 304 6.30 -24.56 -0.91
C ILE A 304 7.50 -23.61 -0.71
N CYS A 305 8.54 -23.75 -1.53
CA CYS A 305 9.74 -22.93 -1.44
C CYS A 305 9.50 -21.46 -1.83
N SER A 306 8.61 -21.17 -2.80
CA SER A 306 8.29 -19.78 -3.16
C SER A 306 7.52 -19.06 -2.05
N SER A 307 6.52 -19.72 -1.43
CA SER A 307 5.77 -19.15 -0.30
C SER A 307 6.65 -19.01 0.96
N ALA A 308 7.55 -19.95 1.22
CA ALA A 308 8.58 -19.86 2.24
C ALA A 308 9.57 -18.69 2.01
N GLN A 309 10.10 -18.55 0.79
CA GLN A 309 10.99 -17.44 0.40
C GLN A 309 10.29 -16.07 0.51
N PHE A 310 8.98 -16.02 0.21
CA PHE A 310 8.18 -14.82 0.40
C PHE A 310 7.91 -14.50 1.88
N TYR A 311 7.57 -15.49 2.72
CA TYR A 311 7.37 -15.30 4.16
C TYR A 311 8.63 -14.80 4.86
N THR A 312 9.76 -15.47 4.64
CA THR A 312 11.05 -15.07 5.22
C THR A 312 11.48 -13.65 4.81
N ARG A 313 11.17 -13.21 3.58
CA ARG A 313 11.37 -11.82 3.14
C ARG A 313 10.54 -10.83 3.96
N GLN A 314 9.27 -11.15 4.21
CA GLN A 314 8.36 -10.28 4.97
C GLN A 314 8.72 -10.24 6.48
N CYS A 315 9.15 -11.38 7.05
CA CYS A 315 9.72 -11.45 8.39
C CYS A 315 10.98 -10.56 8.54
N ALA A 316 11.86 -10.57 7.54
CA ALA A 316 13.04 -9.71 7.52
C ALA A 316 12.68 -8.21 7.50
N ARG A 317 11.53 -7.79 6.94
CA ARG A 317 11.03 -6.40 7.04
C ARG A 317 10.61 -6.02 8.47
N GLN A 318 10.23 -6.98 9.31
CA GLN A 318 10.00 -6.79 10.75
C GLN A 318 11.27 -7.03 11.60
N GLY A 319 12.43 -7.30 10.97
CA GLY A 319 13.70 -7.58 11.64
C GLY A 319 13.89 -9.03 12.11
N VAL A 320 12.97 -9.94 11.79
CA VAL A 320 13.04 -11.36 12.14
C VAL A 320 13.67 -12.14 10.97
N PHE A 321 14.95 -12.48 11.10
CA PHE A 321 15.68 -13.26 10.10
C PHE A 321 15.44 -14.76 10.30
N LEU A 322 14.92 -15.43 9.27
CA LEU A 322 14.57 -16.85 9.27
C LEU A 322 15.45 -17.63 8.27
N THR A 323 15.70 -18.90 8.58
CA THR A 323 16.35 -19.85 7.66
C THR A 323 15.28 -20.64 6.90
N ILE A 324 15.33 -20.62 5.57
CA ILE A 324 14.47 -21.41 4.69
C ILE A 324 14.96 -22.88 4.72
N PRO A 325 14.09 -23.92 4.63
CA PRO A 325 14.52 -25.32 4.58
C PRO A 325 15.57 -25.63 3.48
N ASP A 326 16.48 -26.54 3.77
CA ASP A 326 17.59 -26.91 2.88
C ASP A 326 17.13 -27.43 1.50
N TYR A 327 15.93 -28.02 1.40
CA TYR A 327 15.38 -28.49 0.11
C TYR A 327 14.95 -27.35 -0.83
N CYS A 328 15.01 -26.09 -0.38
CA CYS A 328 14.68 -24.89 -1.15
C CYS A 328 15.90 -24.08 -1.61
N GLY A 329 17.13 -24.63 -1.47
CA GLY A 329 18.41 -23.92 -1.69
C GLY A 329 19.32 -24.55 -2.73
#